data_AF-A0A832ZYS6-F1
#
_entry.id   AF-A0A832ZYS6-F1
#
_cell.length_a   1.000
_cell.length_b   1.000
_cell.length_c   1.000
_cell.angle_alpha   90.00
_cell.angle_beta   90.00
_cell.angle_gamma   90.00
#
_symmetry.space_group_name_H-M   'P 1'
#
loop_
_entity.id
_entity.type
_entity.pdbx_description
1 polymer ?
#
loop_
_entity_poly.entity_id
_entity_poly.type
_entity_poly.pdbx_seq_one_letter_code
_entity_poly.pdbx_strand_id
1 'polypeptide(L)' 'LKDPTLENFMRLSYTFARETGLASEEILSLCEDLSFTRGASQAMLGNTLFVLCTEEDIEDVLSILKNPITCRIYEGNHG' A
#
# COMPACT_ATOMS: atom_id res chain seq x y z
N LEU A 1 -2.19 -16.12 8.62
CA LEU A 1 -1.21 -15.30 9.40
C LEU A 1 -1.42 -15.56 10.88
N LYS A 2 -0.38 -15.47 11.71
CA LYS A 2 -0.52 -15.58 13.17
C LYS A 2 -1.23 -14.37 13.82
N ASP A 3 -1.29 -13.24 13.09
CA ASP A 3 -1.97 -12.01 13.48
C ASP A 3 -2.65 -11.42 12.22
N PRO A 4 -3.96 -11.67 12.01
CA PRO A 4 -4.67 -11.32 10.78
C PRO A 4 -5.20 -9.88 10.79
N THR A 5 -4.33 -8.91 11.02
CA THR A 5 -4.65 -7.47 10.97
C THR A 5 -4.22 -6.85 9.65
N LEU A 6 -4.86 -5.74 9.28
CA LEU A 6 -4.52 -4.97 8.08
C LEU A 6 -3.08 -4.46 8.16
N GLU A 7 -2.71 -3.89 9.30
CA GLU A 7 -1.38 -3.37 9.58
C GLU A 7 -0.32 -4.46 9.42
N ASN A 8 -0.59 -5.67 9.93
CA ASN A 8 0.36 -6.77 9.81
C ASN A 8 0.46 -7.27 8.36
N PHE A 9 -0.65 -7.31 7.62
CA PHE A 9 -0.63 -7.64 6.19
C PHE A 9 0.21 -6.62 5.39
N MET A 10 0.01 -5.33 5.62
CA MET A 10 0.74 -4.27 4.91
C MET A 10 2.23 -4.29 5.24
N ARG A 11 2.57 -4.44 6.53
CA ARG A 11 3.96 -4.59 6.98
C ARG A 11 4.64 -5.78 6.31
N LEU A 12 4.01 -6.96 6.32
CA LEU A 12 4.58 -8.16 5.72
C LEU A 12 4.71 -8.06 4.20
N SER A 13 3.75 -7.40 3.54
CA SER A 13 3.80 -7.15 2.10
C SER A 13 5.02 -6.31 1.72
N TYR A 14 5.21 -5.17 2.42
CA TYR A 14 6.36 -4.30 2.20
C TYR A 14 7.69 -5.01 2.52
N THR A 15 7.78 -5.70 3.66
CA THR A 15 8.97 -6.47 4.05
C THR A 15 9.31 -7.51 2.99
N PHE A 16 8.31 -8.28 2.51
CA PHE A 16 8.51 -9.27 1.47
C PHE A 16 9.04 -8.63 0.18
N ALA A 17 8.40 -7.55 -0.30
CA ALA A 17 8.79 -6.89 -1.55
C ALA A 17 10.23 -6.34 -1.50
N ARG A 18 10.62 -5.75 -0.36
CA ARG A 18 11.96 -5.21 -0.13
C ARG A 18 13.02 -6.29 0.01
N GLU A 19 12.80 -7.27 0.90
CA GLU A 19 13.85 -8.25 1.28
C GLU A 19 14.11 -9.29 0.20
N THR A 20 13.13 -9.54 -0.68
CA THR A 20 13.31 -10.43 -1.83
C THR A 20 13.95 -9.75 -3.03
N GLY A 21 14.15 -8.43 -2.99
CA GLY A 21 14.63 -7.64 -4.14
C GLY A 21 13.60 -7.55 -5.27
N LEU A 22 12.33 -7.86 -5.01
CA LEU A 22 11.25 -7.74 -5.99
C LEU A 22 10.92 -6.27 -6.28
N ALA A 23 10.99 -5.41 -5.27
CA ALA A 23 10.75 -3.98 -5.41
C ALA A 23 11.99 -3.25 -5.91
N SER A 24 11.79 -2.39 -6.92
CA SER A 24 12.80 -1.42 -7.35
C SER A 24 12.94 -0.30 -6.33
N GLU A 25 14.09 0.39 -6.34
CA GLU A 25 14.33 1.55 -5.47
C GLU A 25 13.28 2.66 -5.66
N GLU A 26 12.77 2.84 -6.88
CA GLU A 26 11.68 3.79 -7.16
C GLU A 26 10.39 3.40 -6.43
N ILE A 27 10.02 2.12 -6.43
CA ILE A 27 8.84 1.63 -5.71
C ILE A 27 9.05 1.77 -4.20
N LEU A 28 10.25 1.46 -3.69
CA LEU A 28 10.56 1.61 -2.26
C LEU A 28 10.48 3.06 -1.81
N SER A 29 11.05 3.99 -2.59
CA SER A 29 10.97 5.44 -2.33
C SER A 29 9.51 5.91 -2.29
N LEU A 30 8.68 5.50 -3.24
CA LEU A 30 7.26 5.85 -3.24
C LEU A 30 6.52 5.26 -2.03
N CYS A 31 6.88 4.05 -1.58
CA CYS A 31 6.29 3.47 -0.38
C CYS A 31 6.68 4.25 0.89
N GLU A 32 7.89 4.81 0.94
CA GLU A 32 8.35 5.67 2.03
C GLU A 32 7.62 7.01 2.05
N ASP A 33 7.45 7.64 0.89
CA ASP A 33 6.66 8.87 0.72
C ASP A 33 5.20 8.68 1.18
N LEU A 34 4.67 7.46 1.03
CA LEU A 34 3.30 7.07 1.43
C LEU A 34 3.20 6.49 2.85
N SER A 35 4.25 6.59 3.68
CA SER A 35 4.29 5.99 5.02
C SER A 35 3.26 6.55 6.00
N PHE A 36 2.65 7.70 5.72
CA PHE A 36 1.56 8.29 6.50
C PHE A 36 0.21 7.57 6.33
N THR A 37 0.09 6.71 5.32
CA THR A 37 -1.14 5.97 5.00
C THR A 37 -1.29 4.69 5.85
N ARG A 38 -2.32 3.86 5.57
CA ARG A 38 -2.46 2.52 6.16
C ARG A 38 -1.45 1.51 5.61
N GLY A 39 -0.63 1.91 4.64
CA GLY A 39 0.52 1.18 4.14
C GLY A 39 0.59 1.20 2.62
N ALA A 40 1.81 1.00 2.10
CA ALA A 40 2.08 0.85 0.68
C ALA A 40 3.06 -0.30 0.44
N SER A 41 2.91 -1.00 -0.68
CA SER A 41 3.82 -2.08 -1.08
C SER A 41 3.74 -2.32 -2.59
N GLN A 42 4.75 -3.00 -3.16
CA GLN A 42 4.68 -3.49 -4.54
C GLN A 42 3.50 -4.45 -4.73
N ALA A 43 2.79 -4.30 -5.85
CA ALA A 43 1.74 -5.20 -6.31
C ALA A 43 2.33 -6.45 -6.99
N MET A 44 3.03 -7.28 -6.21
CA MET A 44 3.73 -8.51 -6.63
C MET A 44 4.70 -8.37 -7.82
N LEU A 45 4.22 -8.22 -9.05
CA LEU A 45 5.02 -8.21 -10.29
C LEU A 45 4.89 -6.89 -11.05
N GLY A 46 6.02 -6.39 -11.56
CA GLY A 46 6.10 -5.15 -12.32
C GLY A 46 6.34 -3.91 -11.46
N ASN A 47 6.59 -2.77 -12.12
CA ASN A 47 6.71 -1.46 -11.47
C ASN A 47 5.31 -0.92 -11.14
N THR A 48 4.66 -1.53 -10.16
CA THR A 48 3.32 -1.15 -9.71
C THR A 48 3.25 -1.30 -8.21
N LEU A 49 2.66 -0.33 -7.52
CA LEU A 49 2.40 -0.38 -6.08
C LEU A 49 0.91 -0.32 -5.81
N PHE A 50 0.53 -0.77 -4.63
CA PHE A 50 -0.78 -0.52 -4.06
C PHE A 50 -0.62 0.19 -2.72
N VAL A 51 -1.58 1.05 -2.40
CA VAL A 51 -1.64 1.81 -1.16
C VAL A 51 -3.03 1.67 -0.57
N LEU A 52 -3.09 1.54 0.75
CA LEU A 52 -4.34 1.63 1.51
C LEU A 52 -4.31 2.92 2.30
N CYS A 53 -5.36 3.72 2.16
CA CYS A 53 -5.45 5.02 2.81
C CYS A 53 -6.87 5.24 3.33
N THR A 54 -7.02 6.18 4.26
CA THR A 54 -8.34 6.64 4.69
C THR A 54 -8.85 7.72 3.73
N GLU A 55 -10.10 8.14 3.89
CA GLU A 55 -10.64 9.29 3.13
C GLU A 55 -9.90 10.59 3.48
N GLU A 56 -9.36 10.71 4.69
CA GLU A 56 -8.61 11.90 5.13
C GLU A 56 -7.26 12.04 4.41
N ASP A 57 -6.63 10.92 4.07
CA ASP A 57 -5.31 10.86 3.43
C ASP A 57 -5.37 10.99 1.90
N ILE A 58 -6.55 10.91 1.29
CA ILE A 58 -6.68 10.63 -0.15
C ILE A 58 -6.10 11.74 -1.03
N GLU A 59 -6.29 13.01 -0.66
CA GLU A 59 -5.76 14.15 -1.43
C GLU A 59 -4.22 14.15 -1.42
N ASP A 60 -3.60 13.87 -0.27
CA ASP A 60 -2.15 13.78 -0.16
C ASP A 60 -1.61 12.61 -0.99
N VAL A 61 -2.27 11.45 -0.95
CA VAL A 61 -1.93 10.29 -1.79
C VAL A 61 -2.01 10.63 -3.28
N LEU A 62 -3.07 11.31 -3.72
CA LEU A 62 -3.26 11.70 -5.12
C LEU A 62 -2.25 12.76 -5.58
N SER A 63 -1.72 13.57 -4.66
CA SER A 63 -0.65 14.53 -4.96
C SER A 63 0.68 13.84 -5.28
N ILE A 64 0.93 12.67 -4.67
CA ILE A 64 2.13 11.85 -4.87
C ILE A 64 1.97 10.94 -6.09
N LEU A 65 0.89 10.13 -6.10
CA LEU A 65 0.60 9.15 -7.13
C LEU A 65 -0.20 9.82 -8.25
N LYS A 66 0.49 10.30 -9.28
CA LYS A 66 -0.15 11.00 -10.41
C LYS A 66 -1.17 10.10 -11.13
N ASN A 67 -2.46 10.30 -10.82
CA ASN A 67 -3.63 9.62 -11.43
C ASN A 67 -3.65 8.09 -11.24
N PRO A 68 -3.77 7.57 -10.00
CA PRO A 68 -3.83 6.15 -9.74
C PRO A 68 -5.25 5.62 -9.98
N ILE A 69 -5.39 4.31 -10.15
CA ILE A 69 -6.70 3.65 -10.09
C ILE A 69 -7.15 3.65 -8.62
N THR A 70 -8.30 4.24 -8.33
CA THR A 70 -8.86 4.30 -6.98
C THR A 70 -10.05 3.35 -6.84
N CYS A 71 -10.13 2.69 -5.69
CA CYS A 71 -11.24 1.80 -5.34
C CYS A 71 -11.64 2.08 -3.88
N ARG A 72 -12.92 2.35 -3.64
CA ARG A 72 -13.45 2.53 -2.28
C ARG A 72 -13.84 1.18 -1.71
N ILE A 73 -13.24 0.83 -0.58
CA ILE A 73 -13.56 -0.40 0.17
C ILE A 73 -14.63 -0.03 1.20
N TYR A 74 -15.77 -0.71 1.14
CA TYR A 74 -16.84 -0.57 2.11
C TYR A 74 -16.84 -1.80 3.01
N GLU A 75 -17.03 -1.61 4.32
CA GLU A 75 -17.28 -2.74 5.21
C GLU A 75 -18.58 -3.44 4.78
N GLY A 76 -18.47 -4.72 4.44
CA GLY A 76 -19.65 -5.56 4.25
C GLY A 76 -20.29 -5.81 5.61
N ASN A 77 -21.61 -5.63 5.71
CA ASN A 77 -22.38 -6.17 6.83
C ASN A 77 -22.34 -7.70 6.73
N HIS A 78 -21.28 -8.31 7.25
CA HIS A 78 -21.21 -9.74 7.51
C HIS A 78 -21.93 -9.97 8.83
N GLY A 79 -23.26 -10.14 8.74
CA GLY A 79 -24.11 -10.53 9.87
C GLY A 79 -23.81 -11.94 10.39
#